data_AF-A0A482WXB7-F1
#
_entry.id   AF-A0A482WXB7-F1
#
_cell.length_a   1.000
_cell.length_b   1.000
_cell.length_c   1.000
_cell.angle_alpha   90.00
_cell.angle_beta   90.00
_cell.angle_gamma   90.00
#
_symmetry.space_group_name_H-M   'P 1'
#
loop_
_entity.id
_entity.type
_entity.pdbx_description
1 polymer ?
#
loop_
_entity_poly.entity_id
_entity_poly.type
_entity_poly.pdbx_seq_one_letter_code
_entity_poly.pdbx_strand_id
1 'polypeptide(L)'
;MEKNKFIQMQNEMQVIAKNLPLLKNLKEKQVCCSKYQSDGNWYRGEIMQVKGSICKVKFVDYGNFDLVDINEIHEIKPEWLEIPVQGLQMTLYNLRIAPESTVKDCAAALDRLFEKMLIAKIKNRNPLHVELYTEDGKSINEDLLATPFFIEIE
;
A
#
# COMPACT_ATOMS: atom_id res chain seq x y z
N MET A 1 14.45 15.88 -3.98
CA MET A 1 15.02 15.30 -5.22
C MET A 1 14.26 14.04 -5.63
N GLU A 2 14.00 13.10 -4.72
CA GLU A 2 13.24 11.86 -5.00
C GLU A 2 11.74 12.06 -5.23
N LYS A 3 11.07 12.95 -4.48
CA LYS A 3 9.63 13.27 -4.69
C LYS A 3 9.33 13.70 -6.13
N ASN A 4 10.24 14.46 -6.75
CA ASN A 4 10.09 14.90 -8.14
C ASN A 4 10.24 13.72 -9.12
N LYS A 5 11.15 12.77 -8.85
CA LYS A 5 11.32 11.57 -9.67
C LYS A 5 10.12 10.64 -9.60
N PHE A 6 9.55 10.45 -8.41
CA PHE A 6 8.33 9.64 -8.23
C PHE A 6 7.15 10.21 -9.01
N ILE A 7 6.89 11.52 -8.89
CA ILE A 7 5.82 12.19 -9.63
C ILE A 7 6.06 12.10 -11.15
N GLN A 8 7.29 12.31 -11.59
CA GLN A 8 7.66 12.19 -13.00
C GLN A 8 7.39 10.77 -13.53
N MET A 9 7.89 9.74 -12.82
CA MET A 9 7.62 8.34 -13.14
C MET A 9 6.10 8.08 -13.22
N GLN A 10 5.34 8.50 -12.20
CA GLN A 10 3.90 8.26 -12.15
C GLN A 10 3.17 8.90 -13.35
N ASN A 11 3.58 10.10 -13.76
CA ASN A 11 3.04 10.76 -14.95
C ASN A 11 3.43 10.03 -16.26
N GLU A 12 4.69 9.61 -16.39
CA GLU A 12 5.17 8.85 -17.55
C GLU A 12 4.43 7.51 -17.70
N MET A 13 4.19 6.80 -16.59
CA MET A 13 3.46 5.54 -16.58
C MET A 13 2.07 5.68 -17.22
N GLN A 14 1.36 6.79 -16.98
CA GLN A 14 0.03 7.01 -17.56
C GLN A 14 0.06 7.09 -19.09
N VAL A 15 1.19 7.51 -19.66
CA VAL A 15 1.34 7.70 -21.10
C VAL A 15 1.80 6.42 -21.78
N ILE A 16 2.80 5.73 -21.20
CA ILE A 16 3.53 4.68 -21.91
C ILE A 16 3.29 3.25 -21.39
N ALA A 17 2.82 3.06 -20.15
CA ALA A 17 2.80 1.73 -19.52
C ALA A 17 1.96 0.70 -20.30
N LYS A 18 0.80 1.12 -20.82
CA LYS A 18 -0.07 0.27 -21.67
C LYS A 18 0.58 -0.22 -22.96
N ASN A 19 1.65 0.45 -23.42
CA ASN A 19 2.34 0.13 -24.66
C ASN A 19 3.67 -0.61 -24.41
N LEU A 20 4.04 -0.82 -23.15
CA LEU A 20 5.19 -1.67 -22.82
C LEU A 20 4.88 -3.14 -23.17
N PRO A 21 5.88 -4.00 -23.36
CA PRO A 21 5.62 -5.42 -23.59
C PRO A 21 4.83 -6.04 -22.44
N LEU A 22 3.99 -7.03 -22.76
CA LEU A 22 3.36 -7.86 -21.74
C LEU A 22 4.43 -8.64 -20.99
N LEU A 23 4.30 -8.71 -19.66
CA LEU A 23 5.20 -9.49 -18.83
C LEU A 23 4.99 -10.98 -19.11
N LYS A 24 6.06 -11.68 -19.49
CA LYS A 24 6.02 -13.11 -19.79
C LYS A 24 6.36 -13.95 -18.56
N ASN A 25 5.85 -15.18 -18.54
CA ASN A 25 6.15 -16.18 -17.50
C ASN A 25 5.89 -15.64 -16.08
N LEU A 26 4.67 -15.15 -15.85
CA LEU A 26 4.27 -14.52 -14.60
C LEU A 26 4.48 -15.47 -13.41
N LYS A 27 5.16 -14.97 -12.38
CA LYS A 27 5.42 -15.66 -11.12
C LYS A 27 5.33 -14.67 -9.96
N GLU A 28 5.10 -15.21 -8.77
CA GLU A 28 5.07 -14.43 -7.54
C GLU A 28 6.39 -13.66 -7.34
N LYS A 29 6.29 -12.49 -6.70
CA LYS A 29 7.37 -11.53 -6.41
C LYS A 29 7.97 -10.83 -7.63
N GLN A 30 7.43 -11.04 -8.83
CA GLN A 30 7.82 -10.22 -9.98
C GLN A 30 7.24 -8.81 -9.88
N VAL A 31 8.07 -7.83 -10.20
CA VAL A 31 7.69 -6.44 -10.40
C VAL A 31 7.10 -6.24 -11.79
N CYS A 32 6.08 -5.38 -11.89
CA CYS A 32 5.34 -5.14 -13.12
C CYS A 32 4.73 -3.73 -13.15
N CYS A 33 4.14 -3.38 -14.29
CA CYS A 33 3.22 -2.28 -14.43
C CYS A 33 1.81 -2.83 -14.65
N SER A 34 0.84 -2.29 -13.92
CA SER A 34 -0.55 -2.70 -14.05
C SER A 34 -1.49 -1.54 -13.80
N LYS A 35 -2.67 -1.61 -14.41
CA LYS A 35 -3.74 -0.63 -14.26
C LYS A 35 -4.60 -1.00 -13.05
N TYR A 36 -4.79 -0.07 -12.12
CA TYR A 36 -5.75 -0.25 -11.04
C TYR A 36 -7.16 -0.02 -11.58
N GLN A 37 -8.06 -0.99 -11.43
CA GLN A 37 -9.34 -0.95 -12.14
C GLN A 37 -10.28 0.13 -11.58
N SER A 38 -10.14 0.50 -10.30
CA SER A 38 -11.03 1.46 -9.64
C SER A 38 -10.86 2.89 -10.14
N ASP A 39 -9.66 3.30 -10.56
CA ASP A 39 -9.39 4.66 -11.07
C ASP A 39 -8.84 4.69 -12.50
N GLY A 40 -8.52 3.53 -13.08
CA GLY A 40 -8.03 3.41 -14.45
C GLY A 40 -6.58 3.88 -14.65
N ASN A 41 -5.85 4.19 -13.57
CA ASN A 41 -4.47 4.66 -13.64
C ASN A 41 -3.46 3.51 -13.56
N TRP A 42 -2.26 3.75 -14.09
CA TRP A 42 -1.15 2.80 -14.13
C TRP A 42 -0.21 2.98 -12.95
N TYR A 43 0.24 1.88 -12.37
CA TYR A 43 1.05 1.86 -11.15
C TYR A 43 2.13 0.79 -11.19
N ARG A 44 3.14 0.93 -10.32
CA ARG A 44 4.10 -0.14 -10.04
C ARG A 44 3.41 -1.23 -9.22
N GLY A 45 3.50 -2.46 -9.69
CA GLY A 45 2.90 -3.63 -9.07
C GLY A 45 3.93 -4.69 -8.69
N GLU A 46 3.62 -5.48 -7.67
CA GLU A 46 4.27 -6.76 -7.38
C GLU A 46 3.23 -7.88 -7.48
N ILE A 47 3.55 -8.94 -8.22
CA ILE A 47 2.69 -10.12 -8.33
C ILE A 47 2.73 -10.88 -7.00
N MET A 48 1.61 -10.92 -6.31
CA MET A 48 1.48 -11.60 -5.03
C MET A 48 1.03 -13.05 -5.18
N GLN A 49 0.23 -13.32 -6.22
CA GLN A 49 -0.29 -14.65 -6.52
C GLN A 49 -0.65 -14.75 -8.00
N VAL A 50 -0.45 -15.93 -8.60
CA VAL A 50 -0.89 -16.25 -9.96
C VAL A 50 -1.90 -17.41 -9.89
N LYS A 51 -3.11 -17.22 -10.43
CA LYS A 51 -4.16 -18.24 -10.44
C LYS A 51 -4.86 -18.28 -11.80
N GLY A 52 -4.41 -19.19 -12.67
CA GLY A 52 -4.93 -19.31 -14.02
C GLY A 52 -4.63 -18.05 -14.83
N SER A 53 -5.68 -17.39 -15.35
CA SER A 53 -5.58 -16.14 -16.10
C SER A 53 -5.65 -14.88 -15.22
N ILE A 54 -5.71 -15.01 -13.90
CA ILE A 54 -5.80 -13.87 -12.97
C ILE A 54 -4.57 -13.83 -12.05
N CYS A 55 -4.01 -12.64 -11.87
CA CYS A 55 -2.99 -12.36 -10.88
C CYS A 55 -3.53 -11.44 -9.79
N LYS A 56 -3.13 -11.68 -8.54
CA LYS A 56 -3.26 -10.68 -7.47
C LYS A 56 -2.03 -9.79 -7.49
N VAL A 57 -2.23 -8.51 -7.74
CA VAL A 57 -1.15 -7.52 -7.82
C VAL A 57 -1.24 -6.59 -6.60
N LYS A 58 -0.11 -6.34 -5.93
CA LYS A 58 0.02 -5.29 -4.91
C LYS A 58 0.59 -4.04 -5.55
N PHE A 59 -0.09 -2.90 -5.42
CA PHE A 59 0.46 -1.62 -5.85
C PHE A 59 1.42 -1.11 -4.79
N VAL A 60 2.71 -1.29 -5.03
CA VAL A 60 3.74 -1.21 -3.99
C VAL A 60 3.84 0.18 -3.36
N ASP A 61 3.51 1.23 -4.12
CA ASP A 61 3.58 2.62 -3.65
C ASP A 61 2.42 3.05 -2.75
N TYR A 62 1.34 2.27 -2.72
CA TYR A 62 0.08 2.60 -2.04
C TYR A 62 -0.36 1.53 -1.05
N GLY A 63 0.04 0.28 -1.27
CA GLY A 63 -0.23 -0.86 -0.38
C GLY A 63 -1.53 -1.60 -0.66
N ASN A 64 -2.42 -1.08 -1.51
CA ASN A 64 -3.63 -1.76 -1.95
C ASN A 64 -3.34 -2.86 -2.97
N PHE A 65 -4.34 -3.71 -3.23
CA PHE A 65 -4.26 -4.84 -4.15
C PHE A 65 -5.40 -4.81 -5.14
N ASP A 66 -5.22 -5.48 -6.27
CA ASP A 66 -6.28 -5.74 -7.24
C ASP A 66 -6.09 -7.11 -7.91
N LEU A 67 -7.17 -7.63 -8.50
CA LEU A 67 -7.16 -8.84 -9.32
C LEU A 67 -7.16 -8.44 -10.80
N VAL A 68 -6.10 -8.80 -11.50
CA VAL A 68 -5.83 -8.34 -12.86
C VAL A 68 -5.65 -9.53 -13.79
N ASP A 69 -6.18 -9.43 -15.02
CA ASP A 69 -5.94 -10.43 -16.04
C ASP A 69 -4.46 -10.46 -16.45
N ILE A 70 -3.90 -11.65 -16.69
CA ILE A 70 -2.50 -11.80 -17.09
C ILE A 70 -2.14 -11.00 -18.36
N ASN A 71 -3.13 -10.71 -19.23
CA ASN A 71 -2.97 -9.93 -20.45
C ASN A 71 -3.02 -8.41 -20.23
N GLU A 72 -3.22 -7.94 -18.99
CA GLU A 72 -3.15 -6.52 -18.62
C GLU A 72 -1.93 -6.22 -17.73
N ILE A 73 -0.97 -7.14 -17.64
CA ILE A 73 0.26 -6.99 -16.86
C ILE A 73 1.44 -6.76 -17.79
N HIS A 74 2.07 -5.60 -17.65
CA HIS A 74 3.16 -5.15 -18.50
C HIS A 74 4.49 -5.19 -17.75
N GLU A 75 5.59 -5.27 -18.51
CA GLU A 75 6.93 -5.13 -18.00
C GLU A 75 7.14 -3.74 -17.37
N ILE A 76 8.02 -3.67 -16.38
CA ILE A 76 8.41 -2.41 -15.73
C ILE A 76 9.76 -1.94 -16.28
N LYS A 77 9.89 -0.65 -16.54
CA LYS A 77 11.17 -0.08 -16.99
C LYS A 77 12.22 -0.16 -15.88
N PRO A 78 13.49 -0.52 -16.19
CA PRO A 78 14.57 -0.56 -15.20
C PRO A 78 14.72 0.75 -14.42
N GLU A 79 14.63 1.91 -15.09
CA GLU A 79 14.78 3.21 -14.43
C GLU A 79 13.71 3.48 -13.35
N TRP A 80 12.51 2.89 -13.50
CA TRP A 80 11.43 3.02 -12.51
C TRP A 80 11.65 2.16 -11.27
N LEU A 81 12.55 1.17 -11.32
CA LEU A 81 12.94 0.36 -10.17
C LEU A 81 13.97 1.07 -9.28
N GLU A 82 14.68 2.07 -9.80
CA GLU A 82 15.64 2.87 -9.01
C GLU A 82 14.95 3.81 -8.01
N ILE A 83 13.66 4.10 -8.22
CA ILE A 83 12.87 4.91 -7.30
C ILE A 83 12.44 4.03 -6.12
N PRO A 84 12.72 4.40 -4.87
CA PRO A 84 12.28 3.61 -3.72
C PRO A 84 10.77 3.38 -3.72
N VAL A 85 10.32 2.25 -3.18
CA VAL A 85 8.89 2.02 -2.93
C VAL A 85 8.38 3.05 -1.92
N GLN A 86 7.26 3.69 -2.22
CA GLN A 86 6.69 4.75 -1.36
C GLN A 86 5.78 4.18 -0.27
N GLY A 87 5.16 3.02 -0.50
CA GLY A 87 4.27 2.36 0.44
C GLY A 87 5.04 1.64 1.54
N LEU A 88 4.86 2.07 2.79
CA LEU A 88 5.47 1.44 3.95
C LEU A 88 4.42 0.65 4.73
N GLN A 89 4.61 -0.67 4.83
CA GLN A 89 3.80 -1.49 5.72
C GLN A 89 4.28 -1.30 7.16
N MET A 90 3.36 -0.93 8.04
CA MET A 90 3.62 -0.66 9.46
C MET A 90 2.50 -1.22 10.33
N THR A 91 2.77 -1.36 11.63
CA THR A 91 1.78 -1.78 12.63
C THR A 91 1.71 -0.74 13.73
N LEU A 92 0.51 -0.43 14.21
CA LEU A 92 0.36 0.43 15.39
C LEU A 92 0.93 -0.27 16.62
N TYR A 93 1.83 0.41 17.32
CA TYR A 93 2.50 -0.12 18.49
C TYR A 93 1.50 -0.33 19.63
N ASN A 94 1.63 -1.43 20.36
CA ASN A 94 0.82 -1.80 21.52
C ASN A 94 -0.70 -1.88 21.33
N LEU A 95 -1.18 -2.05 20.09
CA LEU A 95 -2.61 -2.22 19.81
C LEU A 95 -2.90 -3.54 19.10
N ARG A 96 -4.03 -4.16 19.46
CA ARG A 96 -4.63 -5.25 18.70
C ARG A 96 -6.13 -5.06 18.56
N ILE A 97 -6.71 -5.74 17.57
CA ILE A 97 -8.17 -5.82 17.40
C ILE A 97 -8.74 -6.56 18.62
N ALA A 98 -9.83 -6.03 19.18
CA ALA A 98 -10.53 -6.68 20.28
C ALA A 98 -11.08 -8.06 19.84
N PRO A 99 -11.11 -9.09 20.70
CA PRO A 99 -11.51 -10.44 20.32
C PRO A 99 -12.89 -10.54 19.65
N GLU A 100 -13.83 -9.71 20.09
CA GLU A 100 -15.21 -9.66 19.57
C GLU A 100 -15.37 -8.75 18.34
N SER A 101 -14.29 -8.14 17.85
CA SER A 101 -14.31 -7.19 16.72
C SER A 101 -13.71 -7.79 15.46
N THR A 102 -14.24 -7.36 14.32
CA THR A 102 -13.75 -7.75 13.00
C THR A 102 -12.90 -6.63 12.38
N VAL A 103 -12.16 -6.97 11.32
CA VAL A 103 -11.43 -5.97 10.51
C VAL A 103 -12.37 -4.89 9.95
N LYS A 104 -13.63 -5.24 9.65
CA LYS A 104 -14.61 -4.28 9.14
C LYS A 104 -15.02 -3.26 10.21
N ASP A 105 -15.13 -3.70 11.45
CA ASP A 105 -15.46 -2.81 12.58
C ASP A 105 -14.33 -1.80 12.82
N CYS A 106 -13.08 -2.26 12.69
CA CYS A 106 -11.89 -1.42 12.76
C CYS A 106 -11.75 -0.43 11.60
N ALA A 107 -12.23 -0.79 10.40
CA ALA A 107 -12.03 0.01 9.19
C ALA A 107 -12.61 1.42 9.35
N ALA A 108 -13.85 1.56 9.83
CA ALA A 108 -14.49 2.86 10.04
C ALA A 108 -13.71 3.77 10.99
N ALA A 109 -13.08 3.20 12.03
CA ALA A 109 -12.25 3.95 12.97
C ALA A 109 -10.91 4.42 12.35
N LEU A 110 -10.41 3.71 11.34
CA LEU A 110 -9.21 4.08 10.59
C LEU A 110 -9.51 4.98 9.39
N ASP A 111 -10.70 4.88 8.77
CA ASP A 111 -11.11 5.69 7.62
C ASP A 111 -11.05 7.20 7.92
N ARG A 112 -11.33 7.59 9.17
CA ARG A 112 -11.20 8.98 9.62
C ARG A 112 -9.77 9.53 9.54
N LEU A 113 -8.76 8.67 9.39
CA LEU A 113 -7.35 9.02 9.25
C LEU A 113 -6.94 9.19 7.78
N PHE A 114 -7.79 8.78 6.84
CA PHE A 114 -7.53 8.92 5.42
C PHE A 114 -7.33 10.39 5.04
N GLU A 115 -6.40 10.64 4.11
CA GLU A 115 -6.00 11.99 3.65
C GLU A 115 -5.47 12.96 4.73
N LYS A 116 -5.26 12.50 5.96
CA LYS A 116 -4.66 13.31 7.03
C LYS A 116 -3.16 13.16 7.06
N MET A 117 -2.46 14.27 7.28
CA MET A 117 -1.05 14.21 7.65
C MET A 117 -0.92 13.80 9.11
N LEU A 118 -0.14 12.76 9.35
CA LEU A 118 0.14 12.23 10.67
C LEU A 118 1.65 12.18 10.89
N ILE A 119 2.06 12.32 12.15
CA ILE A 119 3.42 12.16 12.61
C ILE A 119 3.58 10.72 13.10
N ALA A 120 4.45 9.95 12.45
CA ALA A 120 4.78 8.59 12.87
C ALA A 120 6.03 8.58 13.75
N LYS A 121 5.87 8.16 15.02
CA LYS A 121 6.98 7.92 15.94
C LYS A 121 7.35 6.44 15.90
N ILE A 122 8.57 6.16 15.43
CA ILE A 122 9.08 4.80 15.28
C ILE A 122 9.40 4.21 16.66
N LYS A 123 8.76 3.09 16.99
CA LYS A 123 8.98 2.31 18.23
C LYS A 123 9.84 1.08 18.01
N ASN A 124 9.71 0.46 16.85
CA ASN A 124 10.61 -0.59 16.38
C ASN A 124 10.79 -0.45 14.86
N ARG A 125 11.97 -0.79 14.34
CA ARG A 125 12.26 -0.72 12.89
C ARG A 125 12.05 -2.05 12.17
N ASN A 126 12.06 -3.18 12.88
CA ASN A 126 11.85 -4.49 12.28
C ASN A 126 11.24 -5.49 13.28
N PRO A 127 9.93 -5.81 13.20
CA PRO A 127 8.93 -5.20 12.32
C PRO A 127 8.74 -3.69 12.58
N LEU A 128 8.28 -2.95 11.57
CA LEU A 128 8.04 -1.50 11.70
C LEU A 128 6.81 -1.25 12.58
N HIS A 129 7.04 -0.89 13.84
CA HIS A 129 6.00 -0.50 14.78
C HIS A 129 6.04 1.00 15.02
N VAL A 130 4.88 1.65 14.97
CA VAL A 130 4.77 3.10 15.09
C VAL A 130 3.66 3.49 16.06
N GLU A 131 3.86 4.61 16.75
CA GLU A 131 2.76 5.40 17.30
C GLU A 131 2.45 6.52 16.31
N LEU A 132 1.17 6.75 16.03
CA LEU A 132 0.75 7.83 15.14
C LEU A 132 0.17 8.98 15.96
N TYR A 133 0.47 10.20 15.52
CA TYR A 133 -0.03 11.43 16.12
C TYR A 133 -0.56 12.37 15.06
N THR A 134 -1.55 13.19 15.40
CA THR A 134 -1.91 14.37 14.62
C THR A 134 -0.86 15.47 14.79
N GLU A 135 -0.89 16.50 13.93
CA GLU A 135 0.05 17.63 14.01
C GLU A 135 -0.08 18.42 15.33
N ASP A 136 -1.27 18.46 15.95
CA ASP A 136 -1.51 19.06 17.27
C ASP A 136 -1.12 18.13 18.44
N GLY A 137 -0.53 16.96 18.15
CA GLY A 137 0.07 16.07 19.13
C GLY A 137 -0.88 15.05 19.77
N LYS A 138 -2.11 14.89 19.26
CA LYS A 138 -3.06 13.89 19.78
C LYS A 138 -2.68 12.49 19.32
N SER A 139 -2.75 11.53 20.23
CA SER A 139 -2.41 10.14 19.98
C SER A 139 -3.55 9.43 19.23
N ILE A 140 -3.26 8.89 18.05
CA ILE A 140 -4.20 8.05 17.33
C ILE A 140 -4.49 6.77 18.10
N ASN A 141 -3.52 6.24 18.84
CA ASN A 141 -3.74 5.04 19.65
C ASN A 141 -4.77 5.26 20.75
N GLU A 142 -4.72 6.42 21.44
CA GLU A 142 -5.72 6.78 22.46
C GLU A 142 -7.11 6.91 21.84
N ASP A 143 -7.21 7.57 20.67
CA ASP A 143 -8.47 7.71 19.95
C ASP A 143 -9.04 6.36 19.47
N LEU A 144 -8.20 5.35 19.22
CA LEU A 144 -8.63 4.00 18.83
C LEU A 144 -9.03 3.16 20.05
N LEU A 145 -8.30 3.27 21.17
CA LEU A 145 -8.63 2.63 22.44
C LEU A 145 -9.92 3.15 23.07
N ALA A 146 -10.33 4.37 22.73
CA ALA A 146 -11.65 4.90 23.09
C ALA A 146 -12.81 4.24 22.34
N THR A 147 -12.53 3.40 21.32
CA THR A 147 -13.53 2.60 20.60
C THR A 147 -13.54 1.16 21.13
N PRO A 148 -14.66 0.41 20.99
CA PRO A 148 -14.70 -0.98 21.45
C PRO A 148 -13.89 -1.94 20.56
N PHE A 149 -13.31 -1.45 19.46
CA PHE A 149 -12.72 -2.29 18.42
C PHE A 149 -11.24 -2.60 18.65
N PHE A 150 -10.57 -1.85 19.52
CA PHE A 150 -9.15 -1.98 19.79
C PHE A 150 -8.89 -2.10 21.28
N ILE A 151 -7.87 -2.87 21.63
CA ILE A 151 -7.38 -3.02 22.99
C ILE A 151 -5.86 -2.97 23.02
N GLU A 152 -5.31 -2.65 24.17
CA GLU A 152 -3.87 -2.65 24.41
C GLU A 152 -3.33 -4.08 24.46
N ILE A 153 -2.08 -4.25 24.05
CA ILE A 153 -1.37 -5.52 24.21
C ILE A 153 -0.72 -5.51 25.60
N GLU A 154 -1.00 -6.55 26.40
CA GLU A 154 -0.36 -6.80 27.70
C GLU A 154 1.10 -7.23 27.57
#